data_AF-E9I232-F1
#
_entry.id   AF-E9I232-F1
#
_cell.length_a   1.000
_cell.length_b   1.000
_cell.length_c   1.000
_cell.angle_alpha   90.00
_cell.angle_beta   90.00
_cell.angle_gamma   90.00
#
_symmetry.space_group_name_H-M   'P 1'
#
loop_
_entity.id
_entity.type
_entity.pdbx_description
1 polymer ?
#
loop_
_entity_poly.entity_id
_entity_poly.type
_entity_poly.pdbx_seq_one_letter_code
_entity_poly.pdbx_strand_id
1 'polypeptide(L)'
;MPSLLRKMEQEMGEKPSKIYRKVNETVPCDNAKMQLRKFGFRSNVEVSEYLDDIRQLFSQLDNKKYNDLLLEFCTSWNKEFANYFRKFIHKDVQRIGLWVIKKHGLTSATKNRAESINALLKRFVDWKESPVDTMILALEGISASFYSEILRGRYVRGNYHLHQDFTSLYDLEKDCPFLPEVRHEEEIFKSLKDAVGKATEIVIS
;
A
#
# COMPACT_ATOMS: atom_id res chain seq x y z
N MET A 1 21.82 -25.39 1.22
CA MET A 1 22.21 -24.03 0.80
C MET A 1 21.50 -23.01 1.69
N PRO A 2 22.17 -21.98 2.24
CA PRO A 2 21.48 -20.95 3.01
C PRO A 2 20.51 -20.19 2.10
N SER A 3 19.30 -19.90 2.58
CA SER A 3 18.34 -19.07 1.85
C SER A 3 18.96 -17.72 1.48
N LEU A 4 18.58 -17.16 0.33
CA LEU A 4 19.00 -15.82 -0.10
C LEU A 4 18.80 -14.76 1.02
N LEU A 5 17.73 -14.92 1.80
CA LEU A 5 17.43 -14.10 2.96
C LEU A 5 18.51 -14.13 4.05
N ARG A 6 19.12 -15.30 4.33
CA ARG A 6 20.24 -15.42 5.28
C ARG A 6 21.53 -14.79 4.76
N LYS A 7 21.79 -14.85 3.45
CA LYS A 7 22.95 -14.19 2.83
C LYS A 7 22.80 -12.66 2.90
N MET A 8 21.60 -12.15 2.60
CA MET A 8 21.30 -10.71 2.72
C MET A 8 21.35 -10.22 4.18
N GLU A 9 20.95 -11.03 5.16
CA GLU A 9 21.12 -10.74 6.60
C GLU A 9 22.60 -10.60 6.99
N GLN A 10 23.46 -11.45 6.46
CA GLN A 10 24.89 -11.45 6.76
C GLN A 10 25.63 -10.29 6.08
N GLU A 11 25.25 -9.93 4.85
CA GLU A 11 25.90 -8.85 4.09
C GLU A 11 25.46 -7.45 4.53
N MET A 12 24.18 -7.26 4.89
CA MET A 12 23.63 -5.94 5.20
C MET A 12 23.42 -5.69 6.70
N GLY A 13 23.62 -6.69 7.56
CA GLY A 13 23.46 -6.56 9.03
C GLY A 13 22.04 -6.20 9.49
N GLU A 14 21.06 -6.19 8.59
CA GLU A 14 19.67 -5.85 8.87
C GLU A 14 18.76 -7.07 8.69
N LYS A 15 17.92 -7.35 9.70
CA LYS A 15 16.88 -8.39 9.62
C LYS A 15 15.93 -8.09 8.45
N PRO A 16 15.46 -9.08 7.67
CA PRO A 16 14.56 -8.90 6.52
C PRO A 16 13.27 -8.19 6.91
N SER A 17 12.81 -8.36 8.15
CA SER A 17 11.67 -7.63 8.71
C SER A 17 11.82 -6.10 8.67
N LYS A 18 13.04 -5.55 8.68
CA LYS A 18 13.29 -4.13 8.45
C LYS A 18 13.18 -3.72 6.98
N ILE A 19 13.51 -4.62 6.05
CA ILE A 19 13.36 -4.41 4.60
C ILE A 19 11.87 -4.39 4.24
N TYR A 20 11.08 -5.33 4.79
CA TYR A 20 9.61 -5.27 4.72
C TYR A 20 9.06 -3.99 5.36
N ARG A 21 9.66 -3.49 6.44
CA ARG A 21 9.26 -2.23 7.08
C ARG A 21 9.51 -1.00 6.20
N LYS A 22 10.53 -1.02 5.32
CA LYS A 22 10.82 0.07 4.36
C LYS A 22 9.85 0.09 3.18
N VAL A 23 9.27 -1.05 2.80
CA VAL A 23 8.20 -1.14 1.78
C VAL A 23 6.82 -0.77 2.37
N ASN A 24 6.69 -0.82 3.70
CA ASN A 24 5.46 -0.56 4.44
C ASN A 24 5.16 0.94 4.68
N GLU A 25 5.60 1.83 3.78
CA GLU A 25 5.38 3.29 3.91
C GLU A 25 3.92 3.72 3.72
N THR A 26 3.02 2.79 3.42
CA THR A 26 1.58 3.02 3.59
C THR A 26 1.18 2.87 5.05
N VAL A 27 0.30 3.76 5.50
CA VAL A 27 -0.36 3.83 6.82
C VAL A 27 0.31 4.76 7.85
N PRO A 28 0.13 6.10 7.74
CA PRO A 28 0.44 7.05 8.81
C PRO A 28 -0.09 6.59 10.18
N CYS A 29 -1.29 5.99 10.20
CA CYS A 29 -1.93 5.47 11.41
C CYS A 29 -1.25 4.22 12.02
N ASP A 30 -0.85 3.20 11.24
CA ASP A 30 -0.24 1.99 11.81
C ASP A 30 1.19 2.27 12.28
N ASN A 31 1.91 3.14 11.57
CA ASN A 31 3.22 3.61 12.01
C ASN A 31 3.08 4.51 13.25
N ALA A 32 2.11 5.44 13.28
CA ALA A 32 1.81 6.25 14.46
C ALA A 32 1.46 5.37 15.68
N LYS A 33 0.62 4.34 15.50
CA LYS A 33 0.29 3.36 16.54
C LYS A 33 1.55 2.69 17.10
N MET A 34 2.43 2.23 16.22
CA MET A 34 3.69 1.60 16.63
C MET A 34 4.62 2.56 17.38
N GLN A 35 4.70 3.83 16.96
CA GLN A 35 5.54 4.84 17.63
C GLN A 35 4.94 5.24 18.99
N LEU A 36 3.62 5.40 19.09
CA LEU A 36 2.95 5.65 20.37
C LEU A 36 3.25 4.53 21.38
N ARG A 37 3.28 3.26 20.96
CA ARG A 37 3.73 2.16 21.83
C ARG A 37 5.18 2.31 22.30
N LYS A 38 6.07 2.83 21.45
CA LYS A 38 7.48 3.08 21.82
C LYS A 38 7.64 4.26 22.77
N PHE A 39 6.79 5.27 22.66
CA PHE A 39 6.72 6.39 23.59
C PHE A 39 6.06 6.04 24.93
N GLY A 40 5.68 4.76 25.14
CA GLY A 40 5.19 4.26 26.42
C GLY A 40 3.67 4.19 26.55
N PHE A 41 2.90 4.58 25.53
CA PHE A 41 1.43 4.51 25.58
C PHE A 41 0.94 3.06 25.55
N ARG A 42 0.42 2.59 26.70
CA ARG A 42 -0.13 1.23 26.85
C ARG A 42 -1.65 1.17 26.76
N SER A 43 -2.35 2.27 27.03
CA SER A 43 -3.82 2.34 26.88
C SER A 43 -4.22 2.24 25.41
N ASN A 44 -5.16 1.34 25.10
CA ASN A 44 -5.75 1.25 23.76
C ASN A 44 -6.64 2.46 23.44
N VAL A 45 -7.20 3.09 24.47
CA VAL A 45 -8.10 4.25 24.33
C VAL A 45 -7.31 5.47 23.91
N GLU A 46 -6.25 5.82 24.65
CA GLU A 46 -5.36 6.95 24.30
C GLU A 46 -4.73 6.74 22.93
N VAL A 47 -4.29 5.52 22.61
CA VAL A 47 -3.74 5.24 21.28
C VAL A 47 -4.81 5.44 20.19
N SER A 48 -6.08 5.14 20.45
CA SER A 48 -7.16 5.40 19.48
C SER A 48 -7.40 6.88 19.28
N GLU A 49 -7.42 7.67 20.36
CA GLU A 49 -7.62 9.14 20.30
C GLU A 49 -6.59 9.79 19.37
N TYR A 50 -5.31 9.47 19.54
CA TYR A 50 -4.26 9.99 18.66
C TYR A 50 -4.43 9.55 17.19
N LEU A 51 -4.96 8.36 16.95
CA LEU A 51 -5.22 7.87 15.59
C LEU A 51 -6.45 8.55 14.99
N ASP A 52 -7.47 8.84 15.79
CA ASP A 52 -8.66 9.56 15.39
C ASP A 52 -8.33 11.02 15.08
N ASP A 53 -7.47 11.66 15.87
CA ASP A 53 -6.93 12.99 15.57
C ASP A 53 -6.21 13.01 14.21
N ILE A 54 -5.36 12.01 13.93
CA ILE A 54 -4.71 11.87 12.62
C ILE A 54 -5.77 11.72 11.52
N ARG A 55 -6.79 10.87 11.69
CA ARG A 55 -7.85 10.69 10.68
C ARG A 55 -8.62 11.99 10.44
N GLN A 56 -8.94 12.71 11.51
CA GLN A 56 -9.64 13.99 11.44
C GLN A 56 -8.82 15.04 10.70
N LEU A 57 -7.51 15.11 10.95
CA LEU A 57 -6.59 15.98 10.22
C LEU A 57 -6.57 15.66 8.72
N PHE A 58 -6.50 14.38 8.35
CA PHE A 58 -6.47 13.96 6.95
C PHE A 58 -7.79 14.17 6.23
N SER A 59 -8.91 14.23 6.97
CA SER A 59 -10.26 14.42 6.44
C SER A 59 -10.62 15.90 6.21
N GLN A 60 -9.72 16.84 6.54
CA GLN A 60 -10.00 18.26 6.37
C GLN A 60 -10.06 18.65 4.88
N LEU A 61 -11.09 19.42 4.53
CA LEU A 61 -11.32 19.90 3.16
C LEU A 61 -10.51 21.14 2.80
N ASP A 62 -9.89 21.79 3.80
CA ASP A 62 -9.14 23.03 3.62
C ASP A 62 -7.81 22.95 4.40
N ASN A 63 -6.74 23.44 3.78
CA ASN A 63 -5.42 23.56 4.39
C ASN A 63 -5.44 24.47 5.62
N LYS A 64 -6.25 25.55 5.59
CA LYS A 64 -6.35 26.47 6.72
C LYS A 64 -6.94 25.77 7.94
N LYS A 65 -8.07 25.08 7.77
CA LYS A 65 -8.70 24.26 8.82
C LYS A 65 -7.78 23.16 9.33
N TYR A 66 -7.00 22.55 8.44
CA TYR A 66 -5.99 21.56 8.82
C TYR A 66 -4.93 22.16 9.76
N ASN A 67 -4.38 23.34 9.44
CA ASN A 67 -3.36 23.97 10.29
C ASN A 67 -3.93 24.41 11.64
N ASP A 68 -5.17 24.91 11.66
CA ASP A 68 -5.85 25.31 12.91
C ASP A 68 -6.05 24.09 13.84
N LEU A 69 -6.59 22.98 13.30
CA LEU A 69 -6.73 21.71 14.03
C LEU A 69 -5.39 21.10 14.44
N LEU A 70 -4.35 21.22 13.61
CA LEU A 70 -3.02 20.72 13.94
C LEU A 70 -2.43 21.47 15.13
N LEU A 71 -2.64 22.77 15.23
CA LEU A 71 -2.20 23.56 16.37
C LEU A 71 -2.94 23.13 17.64
N GLU A 72 -4.25 22.93 17.57
CA GLU A 72 -5.07 22.42 18.68
C GLU A 72 -4.56 21.06 19.16
N PHE A 73 -4.39 20.10 18.25
CA PHE A 73 -3.89 18.77 18.60
C PHE A 73 -2.43 18.78 19.06
N CYS A 74 -1.58 19.66 18.55
CA CYS A 74 -0.23 19.81 19.07
C CYS A 74 -0.19 20.28 20.54
N THR A 75 -1.25 20.92 21.05
CA THR A 75 -1.34 21.30 22.47
C THR A 75 -1.80 20.15 23.36
N SER A 76 -2.62 19.23 22.85
CA SER A 76 -3.08 18.05 23.59
C SER A 76 -2.10 16.87 23.49
N TRP A 77 -1.33 16.78 22.40
CA TRP A 77 -0.39 15.70 22.18
C TRP A 77 0.86 15.79 23.06
N ASN A 78 1.40 14.61 23.39
CA ASN A 78 2.73 14.52 23.96
C ASN A 78 3.78 15.10 22.99
N LYS A 79 4.74 15.85 23.55
CA LYS A 79 5.86 16.48 22.81
C LYS A 79 6.61 15.52 21.89
N GLU A 80 6.84 14.28 22.31
CA GLU A 80 7.53 13.26 21.49
C GLU A 80 6.71 12.91 20.25
N PHE A 81 5.40 12.73 20.42
CA PHE A 81 4.50 12.43 19.32
C PHE A 81 4.34 13.63 18.39
N ALA A 82 4.17 14.84 18.92
CA ALA A 82 4.07 16.06 18.11
C ALA A 82 5.32 16.26 17.24
N ASN A 83 6.51 15.99 17.79
CA ASN A 83 7.78 16.02 17.04
C ASN A 83 7.83 14.95 15.95
N TYR A 84 7.40 13.73 16.26
CA TYR A 84 7.30 12.64 15.27
C TYR A 84 6.33 13.01 14.14
N PHE A 85 5.12 13.47 14.47
CA PHE A 85 4.10 13.85 13.51
C PHE A 85 4.62 14.95 12.58
N ARG A 86 5.22 16.02 13.13
CA ARG A 86 5.75 17.12 12.32
C ARG A 86 6.88 16.69 11.40
N LYS A 87 7.76 15.79 11.86
CA LYS A 87 8.93 15.35 11.09
C LYS A 87 8.58 14.38 9.97
N PHE A 88 7.65 13.46 10.23
CA PHE A 88 7.40 12.30 9.37
C PHE A 88 6.02 12.26 8.74
N ILE A 89 4.98 12.84 9.34
CA ILE A 89 3.61 12.76 8.83
C ILE A 89 3.20 14.07 8.14
N HIS A 90 3.43 15.22 8.79
CA HIS A 90 3.00 16.53 8.29
C HIS A 90 3.58 16.87 6.90
N LYS A 91 4.81 16.42 6.60
CA LYS A 91 5.44 16.63 5.28
C LYS A 91 4.65 15.96 4.16
N ASP A 92 4.13 14.77 4.41
CA ASP A 92 3.40 14.00 3.41
C ASP A 92 1.96 14.48 3.27
N VAL A 93 1.38 15.01 4.35
CA VAL A 93 0.02 15.56 4.38
C VAL A 93 -0.19 16.66 3.32
N GLN A 94 0.83 17.46 3.01
CA GLN A 94 0.73 18.46 1.93
C GLN A 94 0.58 17.84 0.53
N ARG A 95 0.81 16.53 0.38
CA ARG A 95 0.64 15.78 -0.88
C ARG A 95 -0.59 14.89 -0.88
N ILE A 96 -0.98 14.35 0.28
CA ILE A 96 -2.03 13.32 0.41
C ILE A 96 -3.27 13.78 1.19
N GLY A 97 -3.27 15.01 1.69
CA GLY A 97 -4.42 15.60 2.38
C GLY A 97 -5.65 15.66 1.47
N LEU A 98 -6.85 15.52 2.04
CA LEU A 98 -8.09 15.44 1.27
C LEU A 98 -8.28 16.66 0.34
N TRP A 99 -7.90 17.86 0.78
CA TRP A 99 -7.96 19.09 -0.03
C TRP A 99 -7.06 19.06 -1.28
N VAL A 100 -6.04 18.21 -1.31
CA VAL A 100 -5.14 18.03 -2.45
C VAL A 100 -5.72 17.00 -3.40
N ILE A 101 -6.03 15.81 -2.88
CA ILE A 101 -6.48 14.68 -3.69
C ILE A 101 -7.88 14.89 -4.28
N LYS A 102 -8.75 15.68 -3.62
CA LYS A 102 -10.07 16.04 -4.13
C LYS A 102 -9.99 16.85 -5.44
N LYS A 103 -8.91 17.62 -5.65
CA LYS A 103 -8.67 18.33 -6.92
C LYS A 103 -8.46 17.38 -8.09
N HIS A 104 -8.10 16.13 -7.81
CA HIS A 104 -7.88 15.07 -8.78
C HIS A 104 -9.05 14.08 -8.86
N GLY A 105 -10.23 14.44 -8.31
CA GLY A 105 -11.43 13.58 -8.33
C GLY A 105 -11.40 12.42 -7.34
N LEU A 106 -10.44 12.38 -6.42
CA LEU A 106 -10.33 11.32 -5.41
C LEU A 106 -11.07 11.71 -4.12
N THR A 107 -11.88 10.79 -3.60
CA THR A 107 -12.64 10.97 -2.35
C THR A 107 -11.88 10.50 -1.10
N SER A 108 -10.84 9.68 -1.28
CA SER A 108 -9.95 9.26 -0.19
C SER A 108 -8.59 8.81 -0.75
N ALA A 109 -7.57 8.81 0.11
CA ALA A 109 -6.29 8.20 -0.20
C ALA A 109 -6.44 6.68 -0.18
N THR A 110 -6.64 6.07 -1.35
CA THR A 110 -6.97 4.64 -1.51
C THR A 110 -5.80 3.73 -1.11
N LYS A 111 -6.09 2.70 -0.30
CA LYS A 111 -5.12 1.69 0.17
C LYS A 111 -5.05 0.43 -0.69
N ASN A 112 -5.99 0.26 -1.62
CA ASN A 112 -6.25 -0.99 -2.34
C ASN A 112 -5.00 -1.62 -2.98
N ARG A 113 -4.08 -0.84 -3.57
CA ARG A 113 -2.88 -1.41 -4.21
C ARG A 113 -1.89 -2.01 -3.20
N ALA A 114 -1.65 -1.30 -2.10
CA ALA A 114 -0.78 -1.79 -1.03
C ALA A 114 -1.46 -2.95 -0.28
N GLU A 115 -2.78 -2.92 -0.15
CA GLU A 115 -3.56 -4.02 0.43
C GLU A 115 -3.50 -5.29 -0.43
N SER A 116 -3.63 -5.20 -1.77
CA SER A 116 -3.47 -6.36 -2.66
C SER A 116 -2.08 -6.98 -2.58
N ILE A 117 -1.01 -6.16 -2.56
CA ILE A 117 0.37 -6.66 -2.38
C ILE A 117 0.53 -7.30 -1.00
N ASN A 118 0.02 -6.66 0.06
CA ASN A 118 0.11 -7.19 1.42
C ASN A 118 -0.71 -8.48 1.60
N ALA A 119 -1.87 -8.57 0.97
CA ALA A 119 -2.70 -9.77 0.96
C ALA A 119 -1.95 -10.93 0.28
N LEU A 120 -1.31 -10.66 -0.86
CA LEU A 120 -0.49 -11.66 -1.55
C LEU A 120 0.69 -12.13 -0.68
N LEU A 121 1.44 -11.20 -0.09
CA LEU A 121 2.57 -11.54 0.79
C LEU A 121 2.15 -12.35 2.01
N LYS A 122 1.01 -12.04 2.64
CA LYS A 122 0.47 -12.85 3.74
C LYS A 122 0.18 -14.29 3.32
N ARG A 123 -0.43 -14.49 2.15
CA ARG A 123 -0.70 -15.83 1.61
C ARG A 123 0.58 -16.62 1.37
N PHE A 124 1.67 -15.95 0.98
CA PHE A 124 2.99 -16.57 0.86
C PHE A 124 3.63 -16.92 2.21
N VAL A 125 3.45 -16.10 3.24
CA VAL A 125 3.89 -16.43 4.61
C VAL A 125 3.16 -17.66 5.13
N ASP A 126 1.86 -17.77 4.87
CA ASP A 126 1.05 -18.94 5.24
C ASP A 126 1.46 -20.19 4.43
N TRP A 127 1.98 -20.00 3.22
CA TRP A 127 2.56 -21.05 2.39
C TRP A 127 4.02 -21.34 2.81
N LYS A 128 4.16 -22.00 3.97
CA LYS A 128 5.39 -22.29 4.73
C LYS A 128 6.66 -22.58 3.90
N GLU A 129 6.54 -23.31 2.79
CA GLU A 129 7.63 -23.57 1.86
C GLU A 129 7.19 -23.23 0.43
N SER A 130 7.42 -21.98 0.02
CA SER A 130 7.19 -21.52 -1.35
C SER A 130 8.53 -21.18 -2.00
N PRO A 131 8.80 -21.65 -3.24
CA PRO A 131 9.97 -21.24 -4.00
C PRO A 131 9.99 -19.72 -4.21
N VAL A 132 11.17 -19.13 -4.15
CA VAL A 132 11.36 -17.68 -4.36
C VAL A 132 10.84 -17.26 -5.75
N ASP A 133 11.04 -18.11 -6.75
CA ASP A 133 10.59 -17.86 -8.13
C ASP A 133 9.06 -17.69 -8.20
N THR A 134 8.31 -18.47 -7.42
CA THR A 134 6.85 -18.36 -7.32
C THR A 134 6.41 -17.03 -6.71
N MET A 135 7.15 -16.51 -5.72
CA MET A 135 6.89 -15.18 -5.16
C MET A 135 7.14 -14.08 -6.19
N ILE A 136 8.22 -14.19 -6.96
CA ILE A 136 8.55 -13.22 -8.03
C ILE A 136 7.46 -13.22 -9.09
N LEU A 137 7.04 -14.39 -9.57
CA LEU A 137 5.96 -14.53 -10.55
C LEU A 137 4.63 -13.96 -10.05
N ALA A 138 4.33 -14.10 -8.76
CA ALA A 138 3.12 -13.54 -8.19
C ALA A 138 3.14 -12.01 -8.12
N LEU A 139 4.29 -11.43 -7.75
CA LEU A 139 4.48 -9.97 -7.75
C LEU A 139 4.43 -9.39 -9.16
N GLU A 140 4.99 -10.10 -10.14
CA GLU A 140 4.90 -9.78 -11.56
C GLU A 140 3.43 -9.81 -12.03
N GLY A 141 2.69 -10.87 -11.68
CA GLY A 141 1.26 -10.99 -11.98
C GLY A 141 0.42 -9.84 -11.40
N ILE A 142 0.64 -9.45 -10.14
CA ILE A 142 -0.08 -8.30 -9.55
C ILE A 142 0.29 -6.99 -10.25
N SER A 143 1.56 -6.80 -10.57
CA SER A 143 2.03 -5.61 -11.29
C SER A 143 1.39 -5.51 -12.68
N ALA A 144 1.30 -6.65 -13.39
CA ALA A 144 0.61 -6.75 -14.68
C ALA A 144 -0.89 -6.44 -14.54
N SER A 145 -1.55 -6.89 -13.47
CA SER A 145 -2.96 -6.55 -13.21
C SER A 145 -3.15 -5.05 -12.98
N PHE A 146 -2.28 -4.37 -12.23
CA PHE A 146 -2.35 -2.92 -12.07
C PHE A 146 -2.13 -2.17 -13.38
N TYR A 147 -1.18 -2.63 -14.20
CA TYR A 147 -0.95 -2.05 -15.51
C TYR A 147 -2.18 -2.25 -16.43
N SER A 148 -2.82 -3.41 -16.35
CA SER A 148 -4.04 -3.72 -17.10
C SER A 148 -5.20 -2.81 -16.72
N GLU A 149 -5.42 -2.54 -15.42
CA GLU A 149 -6.42 -1.56 -14.97
C GLU A 149 -6.12 -0.13 -15.49
N ILE A 150 -4.85 0.29 -15.48
CA ILE A 150 -4.46 1.59 -16.01
C ILE A 150 -4.74 1.67 -17.52
N LEU A 151 -4.36 0.64 -18.27
CA LEU A 151 -4.63 0.58 -19.71
C LEU A 151 -6.13 0.63 -19.99
N ARG A 152 -6.91 -0.21 -19.32
CA ARG A 152 -8.37 -0.25 -19.49
C ARG A 152 -9.01 1.09 -19.16
N GLY A 153 -8.55 1.76 -18.11
CA GLY A 153 -9.06 3.07 -17.73
C GLY A 153 -8.79 4.19 -18.73
N ARG A 154 -7.76 4.06 -19.58
CA ARG A 154 -7.53 4.99 -20.71
C ARG A 154 -8.64 4.92 -21.75
N TYR A 155 -9.24 3.74 -21.90
CA TYR A 155 -10.28 3.47 -22.89
C TYR A 155 -11.69 3.38 -22.28
N VAL A 156 -11.88 3.92 -21.07
CA VAL A 156 -13.16 3.91 -20.35
C VAL A 156 -13.71 2.47 -20.17
N ARG A 157 -12.79 1.53 -19.89
CA ARG A 157 -13.10 0.13 -19.57
C ARG A 157 -12.62 -0.17 -18.14
N GLY A 158 -13.34 -1.03 -17.44
CA GLY A 158 -12.98 -1.43 -16.07
C GLY A 158 -13.57 -0.51 -15.00
N ASN A 159 -12.94 -0.47 -13.83
CA ASN A 159 -13.47 0.25 -12.65
C ASN A 159 -12.92 1.67 -12.48
N TYR A 160 -11.84 2.01 -13.19
CA TYR A 160 -11.20 3.31 -13.11
C TYR A 160 -11.19 3.96 -14.49
N HIS A 161 -11.42 5.26 -14.56
CA HIS A 161 -11.44 6.01 -15.81
C HIS A 161 -10.50 7.21 -15.72
N LEU A 162 -9.96 7.63 -16.86
CA LEU A 162 -9.23 8.89 -16.94
C LEU A 162 -10.13 10.07 -16.53
N HIS A 163 -9.51 11.08 -15.92
CA HIS A 163 -10.17 12.37 -15.72
C HIS A 163 -10.54 12.98 -17.08
N GLN A 164 -11.67 13.68 -17.13
CA GLN A 164 -12.24 14.21 -18.38
C GLN A 164 -11.25 15.07 -19.18
N ASP A 165 -10.41 15.85 -18.48
CA ASP A 165 -9.38 16.70 -19.10
C ASP A 165 -8.31 15.93 -19.89
N PHE A 166 -8.14 14.63 -19.62
CA PHE A 166 -7.17 13.76 -20.29
C PHE A 166 -7.81 12.83 -21.32
N THR A 167 -9.13 12.80 -21.43
CA THR A 167 -9.83 11.89 -22.36
C THR A 167 -9.46 12.20 -23.81
N SER A 168 -9.21 13.46 -24.15
CA SER A 168 -8.81 13.87 -25.51
C SER A 168 -7.41 13.40 -25.93
N LEU A 169 -6.60 12.86 -25.00
CA LEU A 169 -5.27 12.34 -25.31
C LEU A 169 -5.30 10.93 -25.92
N TYR A 170 -6.46 10.27 -25.91
CA TYR A 170 -6.61 8.89 -26.37
C TYR A 170 -7.78 8.79 -27.34
N ASP A 171 -7.54 8.23 -28.52
CA ASP A 171 -8.61 7.94 -29.47
C ASP A 171 -9.24 6.58 -29.11
N LEU A 172 -10.47 6.62 -28.60
CA LEU A 172 -11.19 5.43 -28.13
C LEU A 172 -11.51 4.43 -29.24
N GLU A 173 -11.61 4.89 -30.49
CA GLU A 173 -11.96 4.03 -31.63
C GLU A 173 -10.71 3.56 -32.37
N LYS A 174 -9.71 4.44 -32.49
CA LYS A 174 -8.51 4.17 -33.30
C LYS A 174 -7.38 3.51 -32.52
N ASP A 175 -7.24 3.82 -31.23
CA ASP A 175 -6.13 3.34 -30.40
C ASP A 175 -6.51 2.16 -29.50
N CYS A 176 -7.75 1.67 -29.51
CA CYS A 176 -8.22 0.62 -28.58
C CYS A 176 -7.49 -0.72 -28.85
N PRO A 177 -6.53 -1.12 -28.00
CA PRO A 177 -5.76 -2.33 -28.21
C PRO A 177 -6.52 -3.55 -27.66
N PHE A 178 -5.98 -4.74 -27.87
CA PHE A 178 -6.42 -5.89 -27.09
C PHE A 178 -6.10 -5.63 -25.61
N LEU A 179 -7.15 -5.44 -24.80
CA LEU A 179 -7.00 -5.07 -23.40
C LEU A 179 -6.78 -6.34 -22.55
N PRO A 180 -5.65 -6.46 -21.84
CA PRO A 180 -5.38 -7.61 -20.98
C PRO A 180 -6.43 -7.76 -19.86
N GLU A 181 -6.66 -8.99 -19.45
CA GLU A 181 -7.53 -9.30 -18.32
C GLU A 181 -6.91 -8.85 -17.00
N VAL A 182 -7.75 -8.31 -16.13
CA VAL A 182 -7.37 -7.94 -14.77
C VAL A 182 -7.57 -9.18 -13.91
N ARG A 183 -6.51 -9.66 -13.28
CA ARG A 183 -6.56 -10.79 -12.35
C ARG A 183 -6.43 -10.30 -10.91
N HIS A 184 -7.22 -10.88 -10.01
CA HIS A 184 -7.14 -10.56 -8.59
C HIS A 184 -6.01 -11.33 -7.89
N GLU A 185 -5.52 -10.82 -6.76
CA GLU A 185 -4.40 -11.44 -6.03
C GLU A 185 -4.67 -12.90 -5.65
N GLU A 186 -5.93 -13.24 -5.38
CA GLU A 186 -6.36 -14.60 -5.02
C GLU A 186 -6.26 -15.57 -6.20
N GLU A 187 -6.63 -15.13 -7.39
CA GLU A 187 -6.56 -15.92 -8.63
C GLU A 187 -5.12 -16.16 -9.04
N ILE A 188 -4.29 -15.12 -8.96
CA ILE A 188 -2.84 -15.20 -9.23
C ILE A 188 -2.22 -16.22 -8.27
N PHE A 189 -2.48 -16.08 -6.97
CA PHE A 189 -1.94 -16.98 -5.97
C PHE A 189 -2.38 -18.44 -6.18
N LYS A 190 -3.69 -18.65 -6.44
CA LYS A 190 -4.24 -19.99 -6.68
C LYS A 190 -3.63 -20.65 -7.91
N SER A 191 -3.52 -19.91 -9.02
CA SER A 191 -2.93 -20.44 -10.26
C SER A 191 -1.49 -20.92 -10.09
N LEU A 192 -0.70 -20.18 -9.31
CA LEU A 192 0.69 -20.53 -9.02
C LEU A 192 0.79 -21.71 -8.06
N LYS A 193 -0.07 -21.77 -7.05
CA LYS A 193 -0.13 -22.90 -6.12
C LYS A 193 -0.50 -24.20 -6.83
N ASP A 194 -1.49 -24.14 -7.71
CA ASP A 194 -1.92 -25.29 -8.52
C ASP A 194 -0.82 -25.74 -9.49
N ALA A 195 -0.12 -24.79 -10.12
CA ALA A 195 0.99 -25.08 -11.03
C ALA A 195 2.16 -25.77 -10.31
N VAL A 196 2.54 -25.30 -9.11
CA VAL A 196 3.57 -25.94 -8.29
C VAL A 196 3.14 -27.33 -7.84
N GLY A 197 1.88 -27.51 -7.41
CA GLY A 197 1.34 -28.82 -7.05
C GLY A 197 1.48 -29.84 -8.18
N LYS A 198 1.02 -29.47 -9.39
CA LYS A 198 1.13 -30.32 -10.58
C LYS A 198 2.57 -30.66 -10.96
N ALA A 199 3.47 -29.67 -10.89
CA ALA A 199 4.89 -29.90 -11.18
C ALA A 199 5.53 -30.88 -10.19
N THR A 200 5.10 -30.86 -8.94
CA THR A 200 5.61 -31.77 -7.89
C THR A 200 5.10 -33.19 -8.10
N GLU A 201 3.84 -33.37 -8.53
CA GLU A 201 3.26 -34.68 -8.84
C GLU A 201 3.95 -35.37 -10.03
N ILE A 202 4.29 -34.61 -11.08
CA ILE A 202 4.97 -35.12 -12.29
C ILE A 202 6.40 -35.62 -11.97
N VAL A 203 7.07 -35.05 -10.97
CA VAL A 203 8.43 -35.44 -10.59
C VAL A 203 8.46 -36.70 -9.71
N ILE A 204 7.33 -37.04 -9.08
CA ILE A 204 7.20 -38.20 -8.18
C ILE A 204 6.65 -39.44 -8.91
N SER A 205 6.00 -39.27 -10.06
CA SER A 205 5.55 -40.34 -10.97
C SER A 205 6.67 -40.85 -11.88
#